data_AF-C6HEE7-F1
#
_entry.id   AF-C6HEE7-F1
#
_cell.length_a   1.000
_cell.length_b   1.000
_cell.length_c   1.000
_cell.angle_alpha   90.00
_cell.angle_beta   90.00
_cell.angle_gamma   90.00
#
_symmetry.space_group_name_H-M   'P 1'
#
loop_
_entity.id
_entity.type
_entity.pdbx_description
1 polymer ?
#
loop_
_entity_poly.entity_id
_entity_poly.type
_entity_poly.pdbx_seq_one_letter_code
_entity_poly.pdbx_strand_id
1 'polypeptide(L)'
;MATPSRYLSPLTRGVVSAFRPPIRPSSAAVLPFLCPIQQQARNAQTRAKSKKNTTKAKKKYKTYMQHNMKEAIQFPLCDAMRWIRAFEVGRPLTSVKYEIHVRLRSTRGGAVIRNQVRLPHSVQPLARVCVICPPDSKAAKEAAQ
;
A
#
# COMPACT_ATOMS: atom_id res chain seq x y z
N MET A 1 10.17 18.49 50.48
CA MET A 1 9.05 17.83 51.19
C MET A 1 7.94 17.53 50.18
N ALA A 2 7.44 16.29 50.21
CA ALA A 2 6.19 15.76 49.63
C ALA A 2 5.92 15.87 48.11
N THR A 3 6.16 14.76 47.39
CA THR A 3 5.21 14.19 46.41
C THR A 3 4.34 13.18 47.16
N PRO A 4 3.02 13.02 46.90
CA PRO A 4 2.50 12.15 45.81
C PRO A 4 1.15 12.66 45.21
N SER A 5 0.67 12.25 44.03
CA SER A 5 -0.09 11.00 43.75
C SER A 5 -0.60 11.11 42.29
N ARG A 6 -0.37 10.14 41.37
CA ARG A 6 -1.29 9.06 40.91
C ARG A 6 -2.77 9.51 40.86
N TYR A 7 -3.54 9.38 39.77
CA TYR A 7 -4.07 8.12 39.18
C TYR A 7 -4.57 8.26 37.71
N LEU A 8 -4.24 7.23 36.91
CA LEU A 8 -4.99 6.49 35.89
C LEU A 8 -6.26 7.06 35.17
N SER A 9 -6.18 7.13 33.83
CA SER A 9 -7.13 6.68 32.76
C SER A 9 -8.59 7.22 32.69
N PRO A 10 -9.19 7.32 31.47
CA PRO A 10 -9.75 6.13 30.81
C PRO A 10 -9.51 6.02 29.30
N LEU A 11 -9.22 4.79 28.87
CA LEU A 11 -9.44 4.30 27.51
C LEU A 11 -10.96 4.25 27.26
N THR A 12 -11.50 5.17 26.47
CA THR A 12 -12.87 5.01 25.94
C THR A 12 -12.82 4.43 24.53
N ARG A 13 -13.18 3.14 24.47
CA ARG A 13 -13.58 2.44 23.26
C ARG A 13 -14.77 3.15 22.61
N GLY A 14 -14.54 3.80 21.47
CA GLY A 14 -15.60 4.21 20.56
C GLY A 14 -15.78 3.16 19.45
N VAL A 15 -16.41 2.03 19.75
CA VAL A 15 -16.89 1.11 18.71
C VAL A 15 -18.26 1.62 18.28
N VAL A 16 -18.29 2.42 17.22
CA VAL A 16 -19.55 2.89 16.64
C VAL A 16 -20.24 1.69 16.00
N SER A 17 -21.36 1.33 16.61
CA SER A 17 -22.36 0.39 16.11
C SER A 17 -22.85 0.81 14.72
N ALA A 18 -22.48 0.05 13.69
CA ALA A 18 -23.13 0.11 12.40
C ALA A 18 -24.23 -0.96 12.38
N PHE A 19 -25.48 -0.51 12.54
CA PHE A 19 -26.67 -1.30 12.27
C PHE A 19 -26.69 -1.67 10.78
N ARG A 20 -26.22 -2.88 10.46
CA ARG A 20 -26.56 -3.57 9.21
C ARG A 20 -27.08 -4.97 9.57
N PRO A 21 -28.23 -5.41 9.04
CA PRO A 21 -28.66 -6.79 9.21
C PRO A 21 -27.67 -7.72 8.48
N PRO A 22 -27.23 -8.83 9.10
CA PRO A 22 -26.39 -9.81 8.43
C PRO A 22 -27.22 -10.56 7.36
N ILE A 23 -26.78 -10.51 6.10
CA ILE A 23 -27.32 -11.24 4.95
C ILE A 23 -26.85 -12.72 4.98
N ARG A 24 -26.75 -13.34 6.15
CA ARG A 24 -26.43 -14.77 6.28
C ARG A 24 -27.28 -15.39 7.38
N PRO A 25 -28.03 -16.46 7.09
CA PRO A 25 -28.80 -17.15 8.11
C PRO A 25 -27.85 -17.71 9.17
N SER A 26 -28.08 -17.30 10.41
CA SER A 26 -27.46 -17.87 11.61
C SER A 26 -27.84 -19.34 11.71
N SER A 27 -26.87 -20.24 11.56
CA SER A 27 -27.04 -21.70 11.61
C SER A 27 -27.20 -22.22 13.04
N ALA A 28 -28.02 -21.56 13.87
CA ALA A 28 -28.18 -21.87 15.28
C ALA A 28 -29.62 -22.26 15.67
N ALA A 29 -30.46 -22.63 14.70
CA ALA A 29 -31.85 -23.01 14.93
C ALA A 29 -32.31 -24.20 14.06
N VAL A 30 -31.45 -25.19 13.83
CA VAL A 30 -31.85 -26.46 13.21
C VAL A 30 -31.44 -27.60 14.11
N LEU A 31 -32.45 -28.34 14.58
CA LEU A 31 -32.28 -29.49 15.46
C LEU A 31 -31.53 -30.62 14.71
N PRO A 32 -30.55 -31.29 15.35
CA PRO A 32 -29.57 -32.17 14.68
C PRO A 32 -30.14 -33.48 14.12
N PHE A 33 -31.46 -33.69 14.17
CA PHE A 33 -32.14 -34.91 13.71
C PHE A 33 -32.75 -34.79 12.30
N LEU A 34 -32.69 -33.61 11.67
CA LEU A 34 -33.29 -33.36 10.34
C LEU A 34 -32.29 -33.40 9.17
N CYS A 35 -31.03 -33.77 9.40
CA CYS A 35 -30.05 -33.99 8.32
C CYS A 35 -29.57 -35.45 8.35
N PRO A 36 -29.78 -36.24 7.28
CA PRO A 36 -29.13 -37.54 7.19
C PRO A 36 -27.62 -37.30 7.10
N ILE A 37 -26.90 -37.77 8.12
CA ILE A 37 -25.45 -37.84 8.12
C ILE A 37 -25.04 -38.74 6.96
N GLN A 38 -24.65 -38.14 5.83
CA GLN A 38 -23.89 -38.87 4.80
C GLN A 38 -22.54 -39.21 5.41
N GLN A 39 -22.40 -40.46 5.86
CA GLN A 39 -21.11 -41.04 6.19
C GLN A 39 -20.25 -41.02 4.91
N GLN A 40 -19.35 -40.05 4.80
CA GLN A 40 -18.31 -40.07 3.79
C GLN A 40 -17.37 -41.23 4.13
N ALA A 41 -17.51 -42.34 3.40
CA ALA A 41 -16.55 -43.42 3.45
C ALA A 41 -15.17 -42.87 3.08
N ARG A 42 -14.27 -42.79 4.07
CA ARG A 42 -12.86 -42.48 3.83
C ARG A 42 -12.23 -43.70 3.16
N ASN A 43 -12.28 -43.72 1.84
CA ASN A 43 -11.44 -44.64 1.07
C ASN A 43 -9.98 -44.25 1.33
N ALA A 44 -9.27 -45.13 2.05
CA ALA A 44 -7.82 -45.06 2.18
C ALA A 44 -7.22 -45.26 0.78
N GLN A 45 -6.89 -44.17 0.10
CA GLN A 45 -6.02 -44.23 -1.07
C GLN A 45 -4.66 -44.74 -0.59
N THR A 46 -4.39 -46.01 -0.88
CA THR A 46 -3.04 -46.56 -0.86
C THR A 46 -2.15 -45.64 -1.69
N ARG A 47 -1.08 -45.15 -1.07
CA ARG A 47 -0.06 -44.30 -1.72
C ARG A 47 0.57 -45.09 -2.86
N ALA A 48 -0.05 -45.04 -4.05
CA ALA A 48 0.63 -45.35 -5.29
C ALA A 48 1.82 -44.40 -5.36
N LYS A 49 3.03 -44.95 -5.25
CA LYS A 49 4.29 -44.25 -5.51
C LYS A 49 4.24 -43.75 -6.95
N SER A 50 3.71 -42.55 -7.15
CA SER A 50 3.84 -41.86 -8.41
C SER A 50 5.33 -41.67 -8.66
N LYS A 51 5.81 -42.33 -9.73
CA LYS A 51 7.16 -42.15 -10.28
C LYS A 51 7.37 -40.65 -10.43
N LYS A 52 8.13 -40.07 -9.49
CA LYS A 52 8.49 -38.66 -9.50
C LYS A 52 9.40 -38.45 -10.70
N ASN A 53 8.83 -38.08 -11.84
CA ASN A 53 9.57 -37.43 -12.90
C ASN A 53 10.30 -36.26 -12.26
N THR A 54 11.60 -36.41 -12.07
CA THR A 54 12.52 -35.42 -11.51
C THR A 54 12.74 -34.32 -12.54
N THR A 55 11.67 -33.60 -12.88
CA THR A 55 11.81 -32.27 -13.46
C THR A 55 12.51 -31.43 -12.40
N LYS A 56 13.78 -31.11 -12.66
CA LYS A 56 14.64 -30.35 -11.73
C LYS A 56 13.88 -29.10 -11.28
N ALA A 57 13.58 -29.02 -9.98
CA ALA A 57 12.84 -27.90 -9.42
C ALA A 57 13.57 -26.59 -9.77
N LYS A 58 12.85 -25.63 -10.35
CA LYS A 58 13.44 -24.34 -10.75
C LYS A 58 14.07 -23.66 -9.53
N LYS A 59 15.33 -23.27 -9.63
CA LYS A 59 16.07 -22.58 -8.56
C LYS A 59 15.33 -21.29 -8.21
N LYS A 60 14.94 -21.15 -6.93
CA LYS A 60 14.32 -19.93 -6.42
C LYS A 60 15.43 -18.93 -6.04
N TYR A 61 15.35 -17.72 -6.57
CA TYR A 61 16.29 -16.65 -6.24
C TYR A 61 15.87 -15.93 -4.96
N LYS A 62 16.82 -15.69 -4.06
CA LYS A 62 16.60 -15.00 -2.78
C LYS A 62 16.38 -13.48 -2.97
N THR A 63 16.95 -12.88 -4.00
CA THR A 63 16.87 -11.44 -4.30
C THR A 63 16.01 -11.16 -5.53
N TYR A 64 15.65 -9.89 -5.69
CA TYR A 64 15.06 -9.40 -6.94
C TYR A 64 16.09 -9.43 -8.08
N MET A 65 15.61 -9.61 -9.31
CA MET A 65 16.45 -9.58 -10.50
C MET A 65 16.92 -8.15 -10.77
N GLN A 66 18.19 -7.98 -11.11
CA GLN A 66 18.79 -6.67 -11.36
C GLN A 66 19.47 -6.67 -12.72
N HIS A 67 19.11 -5.72 -13.55
CA HIS A 67 19.79 -5.46 -14.81
C HIS A 67 20.93 -4.47 -14.57
N ASN A 68 22.05 -4.66 -15.25
CA ASN A 68 23.11 -3.66 -15.28
C ASN A 68 22.61 -2.43 -16.07
N MET A 69 22.64 -1.25 -15.45
CA MET A 69 22.15 0.01 -16.03
C MET A 69 23.31 0.94 -16.44
N LYS A 70 24.56 0.47 -16.43
CA LYS A 70 25.74 1.31 -16.75
C LYS A 70 25.70 1.89 -18.17
N GLU A 71 25.13 1.14 -19.10
CA GLU A 71 25.03 1.51 -20.52
C GLU A 71 23.69 2.17 -20.86
N ALA A 72 22.79 2.33 -19.88
CA ALA A 72 21.51 2.98 -20.12
C ALA A 72 21.73 4.48 -20.33
N ILE A 73 21.02 5.04 -21.32
CA ILE A 73 21.02 6.47 -21.58
C ILE A 73 20.40 7.17 -20.36
N GLN A 74 21.14 8.12 -19.79
CA GLN A 74 20.70 8.93 -18.65
C GLN A 74 20.60 10.38 -19.10
N PHE A 75 19.57 11.07 -18.62
CA PHE A 75 19.34 12.48 -18.94
C PHE A 75 19.49 13.32 -17.67
N PRO A 76 20.07 14.53 -17.77
CA PRO A 76 19.99 15.49 -16.68
C PRO A 76 18.53 15.87 -16.44
N LEU A 77 18.20 16.24 -15.20
CA LEU A 77 16.81 16.51 -14.80
C LEU A 77 16.12 17.56 -15.69
N CYS A 78 16.83 18.64 -16.02
CA CYS A 78 16.27 19.71 -16.86
C CYS A 78 15.88 19.22 -18.26
N ASP A 79 16.69 18.36 -18.87
CA ASP A 79 16.42 17.82 -20.20
C ASP A 79 15.29 16.77 -20.13
N ALA A 80 15.32 15.89 -19.13
CA ALA A 80 14.22 14.95 -18.88
C ALA A 80 12.87 15.68 -18.71
N MET A 81 12.84 16.77 -17.95
CA MET A 81 11.64 17.59 -17.77
C MET A 81 11.18 18.28 -19.05
N ARG A 82 12.11 18.68 -19.92
CA ARG A 82 11.78 19.25 -21.23
C ARG A 82 11.02 18.24 -22.08
N TRP A 83 11.51 17.01 -22.15
CA TRP A 83 10.85 15.93 -22.88
C TRP A 83 9.49 15.57 -22.30
N ILE A 84 9.41 15.38 -20.98
CA ILE A 84 8.15 15.02 -20.30
C ILE A 84 7.08 16.11 -20.53
N ARG A 85 7.43 17.39 -20.38
CA ARG A 85 6.49 18.51 -20.61
C ARG A 85 6.01 18.58 -22.05
N ALA A 86 6.86 18.22 -23.02
CA ALA A 86 6.46 18.17 -24.43
C ALA A 86 5.36 17.13 -24.68
N PHE A 87 5.37 16.00 -23.95
CA PHE A 87 4.29 14.99 -24.03
C PHE A 87 3.00 15.41 -23.32
N GLU A 88 3.08 16.37 -22.40
CA GLU A 88 1.94 16.84 -21.59
C GLU A 88 1.21 18.03 -22.20
N VAL A 89 1.67 18.53 -23.36
CA VAL A 89 1.06 19.68 -24.05
C VAL A 89 -0.44 19.44 -24.26
N GLY A 90 -1.25 20.41 -23.83
CA GLY A 90 -2.71 20.36 -23.91
C GLY A 90 -3.39 19.72 -22.69
N ARG A 91 -2.65 19.17 -21.71
CA ARG A 91 -3.24 18.69 -20.45
C ARG A 91 -3.29 19.81 -19.40
N PRO A 92 -4.34 19.87 -18.56
CA PRO A 92 -4.40 20.84 -17.48
C PRO A 92 -3.34 20.52 -16.42
N LEU A 93 -2.59 21.53 -15.97
CA LEU A 93 -1.49 21.38 -15.01
C LEU A 93 -1.94 20.74 -13.67
N THR A 94 -3.21 20.88 -13.31
CA THR A 94 -3.77 20.32 -12.07
C THR A 94 -3.94 18.81 -12.10
N SER A 95 -3.96 18.18 -13.28
CA SER A 95 -4.10 16.72 -13.42
C SER A 95 -2.77 16.00 -13.58
N VAL A 96 -1.72 16.72 -13.95
CA VAL A 96 -0.39 16.18 -14.24
C VAL A 96 0.37 15.91 -12.94
N LYS A 97 0.94 14.71 -12.81
CA LYS A 97 1.74 14.29 -11.66
C LYS A 97 2.99 13.56 -12.13
N TYR A 98 4.13 13.90 -11.54
CA TYR A 98 5.39 13.23 -11.79
C TYR A 98 5.63 12.13 -10.74
N GLU A 99 6.09 10.97 -11.19
CA GLU A 99 6.41 9.83 -10.35
C GLU A 99 7.88 9.41 -10.50
N ILE A 100 8.45 8.86 -9.43
CA ILE A 100 9.85 8.41 -9.40
C ILE A 100 9.89 6.93 -9.00
N HIS A 101 10.51 6.12 -9.85
CA HIS A 101 10.68 4.68 -9.61
C HIS A 101 12.10 4.39 -9.15
N VAL A 102 12.27 4.11 -7.85
CA VAL A 102 13.57 3.79 -7.26
C VAL A 102 13.75 2.27 -7.15
N ARG A 103 14.72 1.73 -7.90
CA ARG A 103 15.04 0.30 -7.84
C ARG A 103 16.01 -0.01 -6.70
N LEU A 104 15.51 -0.66 -5.64
CA LEU A 104 16.30 -1.06 -4.47
C LEU A 104 16.87 -2.48 -4.60
N ARG A 105 18.07 -2.70 -4.05
CA ARG A 105 18.67 -4.03 -3.91
C ARG A 105 18.23 -4.65 -2.59
N SER A 106 17.27 -5.58 -2.65
CA SER A 106 16.77 -6.28 -1.46
C SER A 106 16.49 -7.76 -1.71
N THR A 107 16.33 -8.51 -0.63
CA THR A 107 15.85 -9.90 -0.64
C THR A 107 14.32 -9.91 -0.75
N ARG A 108 13.74 -10.97 -1.31
CA ARG A 108 12.29 -11.07 -1.53
C ARG A 108 11.48 -11.16 -0.23
N GLY A 109 12.11 -11.60 0.86
CA GLY A 109 11.54 -11.61 2.21
C GLY A 109 12.17 -10.57 3.13
N GLY A 110 12.81 -9.54 2.58
CA GLY A 110 13.46 -8.48 3.34
C GLY A 110 12.46 -7.48 3.93
N ALA A 111 12.97 -6.59 4.78
CA ALA A 111 12.17 -5.49 5.32
C ALA A 111 11.69 -4.56 4.20
N VAL A 112 10.45 -4.08 4.35
CA VAL A 112 9.81 -3.15 3.41
C VAL A 112 9.83 -1.75 4.02
N ILE A 113 10.20 -0.75 3.22
CA ILE A 113 10.15 0.67 3.63
C ILE A 113 8.68 1.10 3.67
N ARG A 114 8.18 1.49 4.84
CA ARG A 114 6.81 1.99 5.06
C ARG A 114 6.79 3.40 5.64
N ASN A 115 7.81 4.20 5.33
CA ASN A 115 7.91 5.55 5.84
C ASN A 115 7.17 6.56 4.95
N GLN A 116 6.84 7.71 5.51
CA GLN A 116 6.26 8.85 4.81
C GLN A 116 7.29 9.98 4.74
N VAL A 117 7.24 10.76 3.65
CA VAL A 117 8.11 11.91 3.44
C VAL A 117 7.24 13.14 3.27
N ARG A 118 7.52 14.19 4.04
CA ARG A 118 6.92 15.51 3.84
C ARG A 118 7.70 16.23 2.75
N LEU A 119 7.03 16.46 1.61
CA LEU A 119 7.61 17.23 0.51
C LEU A 119 7.48 18.73 0.77
N PRO A 120 8.38 19.57 0.24
CA PRO A 120 8.27 21.02 0.33
C PRO A 120 6.94 21.53 -0.27
N HIS A 121 6.56 20.97 -1.41
CA HIS A 121 5.30 21.26 -2.10
C HIS A 121 4.35 20.06 -2.04
N SER A 122 3.07 20.35 -1.85
CA SER A 122 2.05 19.30 -1.78
C SER A 122 1.72 18.75 -3.17
N VAL A 123 1.93 17.44 -3.38
CA VAL A 123 1.61 16.75 -4.64
C VAL A 123 0.14 16.33 -4.72
N GLN A 124 -0.50 16.11 -3.56
CA GLN A 124 -1.92 15.73 -3.48
C GLN A 124 -2.56 16.39 -2.26
N PRO A 125 -2.88 17.70 -2.35
CA PRO A 125 -3.57 18.39 -1.27
C PRO A 125 -4.98 17.82 -1.09
N LEU A 126 -5.32 17.43 0.15
CA LEU A 126 -6.71 17.13 0.53
C LEU A 126 -7.57 18.40 0.52
N ALA A 127 -6.97 19.55 0.82
CA ALA A 127 -7.60 20.86 0.79
C ALA A 127 -6.78 21.83 -0.07
N ARG A 128 -7.43 22.55 -0.98
CA ARG A 128 -6.80 23.64 -1.74
C ARG A 128 -6.78 24.89 -0.86
N VAL A 129 -5.59 25.41 -0.59
CA VAL A 129 -5.40 26.59 0.28
C VAL A 129 -5.30 27.84 -0.60
N CYS A 130 -6.01 28.89 -0.23
CA CYS A 130 -5.92 30.22 -0.85
C CYS A 130 -5.55 31.23 0.24
N VAL A 131 -4.55 32.07 -0.03
CA VAL A 131 -4.04 33.07 0.92
C VAL A 131 -4.37 34.46 0.38
N ILE A 132 -5.07 35.26 1.17
CA ILE A 132 -5.38 36.66 0.82
C ILE A 132 -4.23 37.52 1.32
N CYS A 133 -3.47 38.10 0.39
CA CYS A 133 -2.33 38.98 0.68
C CYS A 133 -2.22 40.07 -0.39
N PRO A 134 -1.53 41.19 -0.10
CA PRO A 134 -1.26 42.22 -1.10
C PRO A 134 -0.45 41.66 -2.29
N PRO A 135 -0.71 42.13 -3.53
CA PRO A 135 0.02 41.67 -4.71
C PRO A 135 1.53 41.95 -4.59
N ASP A 136 2.35 41.06 -5.14
CA ASP A 136 3.82 41.11 -5.17
C ASP A 136 4.55 41.19 -3.82
N SER A 137 3.82 41.09 -2.71
CA SER A 137 4.39 41.05 -1.37
C SER A 137 5.24 39.78 -1.15
N LYS A 138 6.16 39.83 -0.18
CA LYS A 138 6.95 38.65 0.23
C LYS A 138 6.03 37.48 0.62
N ALA A 139 4.93 37.79 1.29
CA ALA A 139 3.91 36.82 1.67
C ALA A 139 3.26 36.15 0.44
N ALA A 140 3.02 36.89 -0.64
CA ALA A 140 2.46 36.32 -1.88
C ALA A 140 3.42 35.32 -2.54
N LYS A 141 4.72 35.63 -2.58
CA LYS A 141 5.74 34.73 -3.15
C LYS A 141 5.91 33.47 -2.33
N GLU A 142 5.87 33.60 -1.01
CA GLU A 142 5.98 32.48 -0.07
C GLU A 142 4.73 31.60 -0.11
N ALA A 143 3.54 32.18 -0.24
CA ALA A 143 2.30 31.41 -0.36
C ALA A 143 2.18 30.61 -1.68
N ALA A 144 2.89 31.03 -2.73
CA ALA A 144 2.93 30.31 -4.01
C ALA A 144 3.90 29.11 -3.99
N GLN A 145 4.74 29.01 -2.95
CA GLN A 145 5.59 27.84 -2.68
C GLN A 145 4.81 26.83 -1.83
#